data_AF-A0A395HYT8-F1
#
_entry.id   AF-A0A395HYT8-F1
#
_cell.length_a   1.000
_cell.length_b   1.000
_cell.length_c   1.000
_cell.angle_alpha   90.00
_cell.angle_beta   90.00
_cell.angle_gamma   90.00
#
_symmetry.space_group_name_H-M   'P 1'
#
loop_
_entity.id
_entity.type
_entity.pdbx_description
1 polymer ?
#
loop_
_entity_poly.entity_id
_entity_poly.type
_entity_poly.pdbx_seq_one_letter_code
_entity_poly.pdbx_strand_id
1 'polypeptide(L)'
;MSSSISPKLLPTLFASLARTPSWTLRRTLKSDNPLDIHGDLHGEASFRPLPPPATTTDTTAQAQAQILYTESGSLPATLGPNLRWTKSYIWRLSPEGRISVWFVKVTKDVDADPEADYLFHEVEFEDKNNNNNNDSQTYVTPPTPPVERSQSPSTVVVVTARGNHLCIKDMYRTAYAFRVRAESGEVVSWASRHVVKGPKKDQDIVNLYTAAA
;
A
#
# COMPACT_ATOMS: atom_id res chain seq x y z
N MET A 1 -19.78 3.96 0.28
CA MET A 1 -20.12 3.03 1.38
C MET A 1 -19.04 1.96 1.44
N SER A 2 -18.21 1.94 2.49
CA SER A 2 -17.15 0.94 2.67
C SER A 2 -17.77 -0.39 3.13
N SER A 3 -17.29 -1.53 2.63
CA SER A 3 -17.77 -2.86 2.99
C SER A 3 -16.67 -3.65 3.69
N SER A 4 -16.99 -4.28 4.83
CA SER A 4 -16.08 -5.20 5.53
C SER A 4 -15.79 -6.40 4.62
N ILE A 5 -14.51 -6.65 4.35
CA ILE A 5 -14.11 -7.81 3.56
C ILE A 5 -14.28 -9.07 4.42
N SER A 6 -14.93 -10.10 3.88
CA SER A 6 -14.92 -11.41 4.55
C SER A 6 -13.47 -11.87 4.69
N PRO A 7 -13.05 -12.47 5.82
CA PRO A 7 -11.70 -13.03 5.97
C PRO A 7 -11.34 -14.03 4.84
N LYS A 8 -12.35 -14.66 4.22
CA LYS A 8 -12.19 -15.56 3.07
C LYS A 8 -11.73 -14.86 1.79
N LEU A 9 -11.96 -13.56 1.66
CA LEU A 9 -11.63 -12.77 0.47
C LEU A 9 -10.26 -12.07 0.59
N LEU A 10 -9.68 -11.99 1.79
CA LEU A 10 -8.39 -11.34 2.01
C LEU A 10 -7.23 -12.02 1.26
N PRO A 11 -7.11 -13.37 1.25
CA PRO A 11 -6.10 -14.04 0.43
C PRO A 11 -6.26 -13.73 -1.06
N THR A 12 -7.50 -13.64 -1.54
CA THR A 12 -7.76 -13.31 -2.95
C THR A 12 -7.43 -11.86 -3.27
N LEU A 13 -7.77 -10.92 -2.38
CA LEU A 13 -7.37 -9.51 -2.50
C LEU A 13 -5.85 -9.42 -2.61
N PHE A 14 -5.13 -10.03 -1.65
CA PHE A 14 -3.67 -10.00 -1.59
C PHE A 14 -3.04 -10.59 -2.85
N ALA A 15 -3.48 -11.78 -3.29
CA ALA A 15 -2.96 -12.42 -4.48
C ALA A 15 -3.30 -11.65 -5.76
N SER A 16 -4.47 -10.99 -5.82
CA SER A 16 -4.89 -10.24 -7.00
C SER A 16 -4.03 -9.02 -7.31
N LEU A 17 -3.43 -8.39 -6.29
CA LEU A 17 -2.49 -7.28 -6.48
C LEU A 17 -1.32 -7.65 -7.40
N ALA A 18 -0.83 -8.90 -7.30
CA ALA A 18 0.27 -9.44 -8.10
C ALA A 18 -0.16 -10.08 -9.41
N ARG A 19 -1.47 -10.28 -9.65
CA ARG A 19 -1.97 -10.74 -10.96
C ARG A 19 -1.99 -9.61 -11.99
N THR A 20 -2.15 -8.37 -11.54
CA THR A 20 -2.02 -7.18 -12.40
C THR A 20 -0.53 -6.91 -12.64
N PRO A 21 -0.02 -7.00 -13.88
CA PRO A 21 1.42 -6.92 -14.16
C PRO A 21 2.05 -5.57 -13.79
N SER A 22 1.33 -4.48 -14.04
CA SER A 22 1.74 -3.13 -13.68
C SER A 22 0.53 -2.26 -13.34
N TRP A 23 0.74 -1.36 -12.39
CA TRP A 23 -0.22 -0.35 -11.96
C TRP A 23 0.29 1.02 -12.36
N THR A 24 -0.50 1.78 -13.11
CA THR A 24 -0.23 3.21 -13.27
C THR A 24 -0.44 3.91 -11.94
N LEU A 25 0.54 4.70 -11.52
CA LEU A 25 0.53 5.44 -10.26
C LEU A 25 0.49 6.95 -10.53
N ARG A 26 -0.53 7.61 -9.96
CA ARG A 26 -0.56 9.06 -9.79
C ARG A 26 -0.39 9.38 -8.31
N ARG A 27 0.62 10.19 -8.01
CA ARG A 27 0.97 10.63 -6.65
C ARG A 27 0.77 12.13 -6.53
N THR A 28 0.18 12.58 -5.44
CA THR A 28 0.11 13.99 -5.08
C THR A 28 0.85 14.19 -3.75
N LEU A 29 1.83 15.08 -3.76
CA LEU A 29 2.65 15.46 -2.62
C LEU A 29 2.23 16.83 -2.09
N LYS A 30 2.03 16.91 -0.77
CA LYS A 30 1.88 18.17 -0.04
C LYS A 30 2.77 18.13 1.19
N SER A 31 3.42 19.25 1.48
CA SER A 31 4.19 19.44 2.72
C SER A 31 4.04 20.88 3.20
N ASP A 32 4.22 21.11 4.49
CA ASP A 32 4.31 22.48 5.03
C ASP A 32 5.74 23.03 4.93
N ASN A 33 6.72 22.17 4.63
CA ASN A 33 8.09 22.60 4.35
C ASN A 33 8.21 23.05 2.89
N PRO A 34 8.50 24.35 2.61
CA PRO A 34 8.61 24.84 1.25
C PRO A 34 9.79 24.26 0.46
N LEU A 35 10.75 23.62 1.15
CA LEU A 35 11.90 22.96 0.51
C LEU A 35 11.60 21.51 0.07
N ASP A 36 10.47 20.94 0.48
CA ASP A 36 10.07 19.60 0.05
C ASP A 36 9.51 19.64 -1.38
N ILE A 37 9.39 18.47 -2.01
CA ILE A 37 8.75 18.34 -3.32
C ILE A 37 7.23 18.42 -3.14
N HIS A 38 6.57 19.22 -3.97
CA HIS A 38 5.11 19.40 -3.98
C HIS A 38 4.52 19.10 -5.35
N GLY A 39 3.22 18.81 -5.36
CA GLY A 39 2.43 18.64 -6.58
C GLY A 39 2.34 17.20 -7.05
N ASP A 40 2.01 17.03 -8.33
CA ASP A 40 1.68 15.74 -8.91
C ASP A 40 2.90 15.05 -9.55
N LEU A 41 3.10 13.79 -9.19
CA LEU A 41 4.08 12.87 -9.78
C LEU A 41 3.35 11.72 -10.48
N HIS A 42 3.98 11.21 -11.53
CA HIS A 42 3.51 10.02 -12.24
C HIS A 42 4.57 8.94 -12.18
N GLY A 43 4.12 7.70 -12.14
CA GLY A 43 4.98 6.54 -12.07
C GLY A 43 4.21 5.25 -12.31
N GLU A 44 4.85 4.15 -11.95
CA GLU A 44 4.28 2.82 -11.99
C GLU A 44 4.52 2.12 -10.65
N ALA A 45 3.70 1.11 -10.38
CA ALA A 45 3.91 0.19 -9.29
C ALA A 45 3.72 -1.26 -9.74
N SER A 46 4.44 -2.18 -9.12
CA SER A 46 4.36 -3.61 -9.39
C SER A 46 4.38 -4.40 -8.10
N PHE A 47 3.81 -5.61 -8.17
CA PHE A 47 3.82 -6.58 -7.09
C PHE A 47 4.43 -7.88 -7.61
N ARG A 48 5.59 -8.27 -7.08
CA ARG A 48 6.29 -9.49 -7.46
C ARG A 48 6.19 -10.52 -6.32
N PRO A 49 5.62 -11.71 -6.54
CA PRO A 49 5.65 -12.78 -5.54
C PRO A 49 7.07 -13.12 -5.10
N LEU A 50 7.25 -13.32 -3.79
CA LEU A 50 8.51 -13.76 -3.18
C LEU A 50 8.35 -15.17 -2.61
N PRO A 51 9.45 -15.95 -2.52
CA PRO A 51 9.43 -17.20 -1.79
C PRO A 51 9.09 -16.97 -0.29
N PRO A 52 8.61 -18.00 0.42
CA PRO A 52 8.46 -17.95 1.87
C PRO A 52 9.80 -17.59 2.56
N PRO A 53 9.77 -16.98 3.77
CA PRO A 53 11.00 -16.64 4.48
C PRO A 53 11.82 -17.89 4.78
N ALA A 54 13.14 -17.83 4.59
CA ALA A 54 14.04 -18.97 4.82
C ALA A 54 14.15 -19.41 6.29
N THR A 55 13.66 -18.62 7.24
CA THR A 55 13.83 -18.85 8.69
C THR A 55 12.79 -19.75 9.34
N THR A 56 11.82 -20.30 8.61
CA THR A 56 10.89 -21.30 9.17
C THR A 56 11.52 -22.69 9.14
N THR A 57 12.38 -22.99 10.13
CA THR A 57 12.80 -24.36 10.48
C THR A 57 11.69 -25.16 11.16
N ASP A 58 10.55 -24.54 11.47
CA ASP A 58 9.38 -25.21 12.02
C ASP A 58 8.48 -25.78 10.92
N THR A 59 8.44 -27.10 10.84
CA THR A 59 7.59 -27.93 9.97
C THR A 59 6.07 -27.75 10.21
N THR A 60 5.67 -26.81 11.06
CA THR A 60 4.27 -26.49 11.41
C THR A 60 3.87 -25.05 11.07
N ALA A 61 4.81 -24.19 10.63
CA ALA A 61 4.49 -22.84 10.21
C ALA A 61 3.83 -22.88 8.81
N GLN A 62 2.51 -22.71 8.78
CA GLN A 62 1.76 -22.53 7.54
C GLN A 62 2.44 -21.44 6.68
N ALA A 63 2.66 -21.74 5.40
CA ALA A 63 3.45 -20.90 4.52
C ALA A 63 2.88 -19.47 4.42
N GLN A 64 3.69 -18.48 4.83
CA GLN A 64 3.36 -17.08 4.69
C GLN A 64 3.52 -16.66 3.22
N ALA A 65 2.47 -16.12 2.60
CA ALA A 65 2.58 -15.55 1.26
C ALA A 65 3.23 -14.16 1.35
N GLN A 66 4.17 -13.86 0.45
CA GLN A 66 4.88 -12.58 0.43
C GLN A 66 4.92 -12.01 -0.98
N ILE A 67 4.79 -10.69 -1.09
CA ILE A 67 4.95 -9.95 -2.34
C ILE A 67 5.87 -8.76 -2.11
N LEU A 68 6.81 -8.54 -3.02
CA LEU A 68 7.57 -7.30 -3.13
C LEU A 68 6.72 -6.28 -3.87
N TYR A 69 6.33 -5.23 -3.17
CA TYR A 69 5.71 -4.06 -3.74
C TYR A 69 6.80 -3.03 -4.07
N THR A 70 6.85 -2.57 -5.31
CA THR A 70 7.79 -1.54 -5.76
C THR A 70 7.05 -0.46 -6.53
N GLU A 71 7.35 0.80 -6.23
CA GLU A 71 6.92 1.95 -7.00
C GLU A 71 8.14 2.63 -7.62
N SER A 72 7.97 3.20 -8.81
CA SER A 72 9.01 4.04 -9.43
C SER A 72 8.42 5.11 -10.33
N GLY A 73 9.17 6.18 -10.55
CA GLY A 73 8.76 7.24 -11.47
C GLY A 73 9.87 8.28 -11.67
N SER A 74 9.55 9.31 -12.43
CA SER A 74 10.45 10.44 -12.67
C SER A 74 10.09 11.62 -11.78
N LEU A 75 11.11 12.37 -11.36
CA LEU A 75 10.94 13.66 -10.69
C LEU A 75 10.83 14.79 -11.73
N PRO A 76 10.24 15.94 -11.37
CA PRO A 76 10.20 17.11 -12.24
C PRO A 76 11.62 17.53 -12.67
N ALA A 77 11.77 17.84 -13.96
CA ALA A 77 13.06 18.25 -14.53
C ALA A 77 13.66 19.50 -13.86
N THR A 78 12.82 20.33 -13.22
CA THR A 78 13.24 21.49 -12.43
C THR A 78 14.11 21.13 -11.23
N LEU A 79 14.03 19.90 -10.72
CA LEU A 79 14.87 19.39 -9.63
C LEU A 79 16.18 18.78 -10.14
N GLY A 80 16.26 18.49 -11.44
CA GLY A 80 17.42 17.87 -12.07
C GLY A 80 17.01 16.97 -13.24
N PRO A 81 17.80 16.92 -14.33
CA PRO A 81 17.48 16.07 -15.47
C PRO A 81 17.58 14.59 -15.07
N ASN A 82 16.62 13.79 -15.54
CA ASN A 82 16.59 12.32 -15.40
C ASN A 82 16.58 11.80 -13.96
N LEU A 83 16.27 12.63 -12.96
CA LEU A 83 16.08 12.15 -11.59
C LEU A 83 14.87 11.21 -11.52
N ARG A 84 15.08 10.06 -10.87
CA ARG A 84 14.05 9.06 -10.63
C ARG A 84 13.87 8.85 -9.14
N TRP A 85 12.68 8.43 -8.78
CA TRP A 85 12.37 8.00 -7.43
C TRP A 85 11.94 6.53 -7.48
N THR A 86 12.27 5.78 -6.43
CA THR A 86 11.86 4.39 -6.25
C THR A 86 11.56 4.15 -4.78
N LYS A 87 10.61 3.26 -4.50
CA LYS A 87 10.30 2.83 -3.13
C LYS A 87 9.77 1.41 -3.12
N SER A 88 10.28 0.59 -2.19
CA SER A 88 9.87 -0.80 -2.07
C SER A 88 9.51 -1.19 -0.66
N TYR A 89 8.56 -2.11 -0.55
CA TYR A 89 8.10 -2.74 0.69
C TYR A 89 7.83 -4.22 0.46
N ILE A 90 8.02 -5.04 1.47
CA ILE A 90 7.54 -6.44 1.45
C ILE A 90 6.21 -6.49 2.19
N TRP A 91 5.17 -6.94 1.51
CA TRP A 91 3.87 -7.22 2.12
C TRP A 91 3.78 -8.71 2.38
N ARG A 92 3.30 -9.09 3.56
CA ARG A 92 3.16 -10.49 3.97
C ARG A 92 1.75 -10.77 4.43
N LEU A 93 1.16 -11.85 3.94
CA LEU A 93 -0.11 -12.39 4.42
C LEU A 93 0.15 -13.58 5.35
N SER A 94 -0.23 -13.43 6.61
CA SER A 94 -0.13 -14.50 7.60
C SER A 94 -1.26 -15.52 7.44
N PRO A 95 -1.06 -16.77 7.91
CA PRO A 95 -2.08 -17.81 7.86
C PRO A 95 -3.36 -17.46 8.62
N GLU A 96 -3.27 -16.61 9.64
CA GLU A 96 -4.41 -16.09 10.40
C GLU A 96 -5.18 -14.99 9.68
N GLY A 97 -4.83 -14.67 8.44
CA GLY A 97 -5.49 -13.62 7.66
C GLY A 97 -5.12 -12.21 8.10
N ARG A 98 -3.86 -11.96 8.45
CA ARG A 98 -3.33 -10.61 8.72
C ARG A 98 -2.33 -10.21 7.65
N ILE A 99 -2.32 -8.93 7.26
CA ILE A 99 -1.32 -8.37 6.36
C ILE A 99 -0.37 -7.48 7.15
N SER A 100 0.94 -7.70 6.98
CA SER A 100 1.99 -6.82 7.51
C SER A 100 2.82 -6.22 6.38
N VAL A 101 3.29 -4.98 6.57
CA VAL A 101 4.14 -4.26 5.61
C VAL A 101 5.51 -4.01 6.24
N TRP A 102 6.56 -4.36 5.52
CA TRP A 102 7.94 -4.34 6.00
C TRP A 102 8.81 -3.44 5.13
N PHE A 103 9.71 -2.69 5.76
CA PHE A 103 10.77 -2.01 5.03
C PHE A 103 11.69 -3.03 4.38
N VAL A 104 12.18 -2.72 3.18
CA VAL A 104 13.17 -3.54 2.47
C VAL A 104 14.57 -3.02 2.80
N LYS A 105 15.50 -3.93 3.08
CA LYS A 105 16.91 -3.59 3.28
C LYS A 105 17.48 -2.95 2.01
N VAL A 106 18.18 -1.84 2.17
CA VAL A 106 18.86 -1.17 1.06
C VAL A 106 20.23 -1.84 0.85
N THR A 107 20.27 -2.85 -0.01
CA THR A 107 21.49 -3.58 -0.40
C THR A 107 21.79 -3.37 -1.89
N LYS A 108 22.98 -3.79 -2.34
CA LYS A 108 23.35 -3.73 -3.77
C LYS A 108 22.49 -4.63 -4.65
N ASP A 109 21.97 -5.70 -4.07
CA ASP A 109 21.24 -6.77 -4.77
C ASP A 109 19.73 -6.74 -4.46
N VAL A 110 19.21 -5.62 -3.94
CA VAL A 110 17.81 -5.50 -3.46
C VAL A 110 16.76 -5.91 -4.49
N ASP A 111 17.04 -5.71 -5.78
CA ASP A 111 16.13 -6.10 -6.86
C ASP A 111 16.09 -7.62 -7.07
N ALA A 112 17.24 -8.28 -6.91
CA ALA A 112 17.42 -9.71 -7.10
C ALA A 112 16.98 -10.50 -5.86
N ASP A 113 17.44 -10.07 -4.68
CA ASP A 113 17.21 -10.72 -3.40
C ASP A 113 16.71 -9.70 -2.34
N PRO A 114 15.43 -9.31 -2.42
CA PRO A 114 14.84 -8.35 -1.49
C PRO A 114 14.67 -8.99 -0.12
N GLU A 115 15.31 -8.40 0.89
CA GLU A 115 15.17 -8.82 2.28
C GLU A 115 14.35 -7.82 3.09
N ALA A 116 13.49 -8.33 3.97
CA ALA A 116 12.81 -7.49 4.95
C ALA A 116 13.80 -7.01 6.03
N ASP A 117 13.70 -5.73 6.40
CA ASP A 117 14.49 -5.11 7.46
C ASP A 117 13.71 -5.15 8.79
N TYR A 118 12.81 -4.19 9.00
CA TYR A 118 11.92 -4.13 10.16
C TYR A 118 10.48 -3.82 9.75
N LEU A 119 9.55 -4.14 10.64
CA LEU A 119 8.12 -3.93 10.44
C LEU A 119 7.83 -2.44 10.30
N PHE A 120 7.12 -2.08 9.23
CA PHE A 120 6.52 -0.75 9.12
C PHE A 120 5.21 -0.73 9.90
N HIS A 121 4.18 -1.45 9.46
CA HIS A 121 2.92 -1.56 10.20
C HIS A 121 2.14 -2.82 9.84
N GLU A 122 1.19 -3.18 10.69
CA GLU A 122 0.11 -4.11 10.39
C GLU A 122 -1.02 -3.38 9.64
N VAL A 123 -1.63 -4.05 8.68
CA VAL A 123 -2.77 -3.54 7.90
C VAL A 123 -4.06 -4.03 8.54
N GLU A 124 -4.74 -3.10 9.20
CA GLU A 124 -6.01 -3.30 9.88
C GLU A 124 -7.17 -2.95 8.93
N PHE A 125 -7.97 -3.94 8.57
CA PHE A 125 -9.19 -3.72 7.77
C PHE A 125 -10.31 -3.15 8.64
N GLU A 126 -11.06 -2.19 8.12
CA GLU A 126 -12.14 -1.56 8.88
C GLU A 126 -13.39 -2.46 8.92
N ASP A 127 -13.81 -2.81 10.14
CA ASP A 127 -15.08 -3.50 10.39
C ASP A 127 -16.22 -2.51 10.60
N LYS A 128 -17.35 -2.75 9.94
CA LYS A 128 -18.58 -1.91 10.05
C LYS A 128 -19.10 -1.73 11.48
N ASN A 129 -18.75 -2.64 12.39
CA ASN A 129 -19.29 -2.66 13.75
C ASN A 129 -18.52 -1.78 14.75
N ASN A 130 -17.33 -1.31 14.39
CA ASN A 130 -16.51 -0.47 15.28
C ASN A 130 -16.62 1.02 14.90
N ASN A 131 -17.82 1.60 15.04
CA ASN A 131 -18.03 3.04 14.98
C ASN A 131 -17.61 3.70 16.31
N ASN A 132 -16.33 3.66 16.64
CA ASN A 132 -15.80 4.49 17.72
C ASN A 132 -15.46 5.88 17.15
N ASN A 133 -16.36 6.84 17.37
CA ASN A 133 -16.29 8.24 16.91
C ASN A 133 -15.06 9.05 17.42
N ASN A 134 -14.11 8.43 18.12
CA ASN A 134 -12.93 9.09 18.69
C ASN A 134 -11.65 8.96 17.83
N ASP A 135 -11.75 8.37 16.62
CA ASP A 135 -10.59 7.97 15.81
C ASP A 135 -9.99 9.08 14.91
N SER A 136 -10.57 10.28 14.89
CA SER A 136 -10.17 11.36 13.96
C SER A 136 -8.76 11.90 14.19
N GLN A 137 -8.21 11.77 15.40
CA GLN A 137 -6.81 12.12 15.70
C GLN A 137 -5.83 10.98 15.44
N THR A 138 -6.32 9.73 15.40
CA THR A 138 -5.49 8.51 15.33
C THR A 138 -5.37 7.95 13.92
N TYR A 139 -6.29 8.28 13.02
CA TYR A 139 -6.28 7.73 11.68
C TYR A 139 -6.56 8.80 10.62
N VAL A 140 -6.19 8.48 9.39
CA VAL A 140 -6.40 9.36 8.24
C VAL A 140 -7.37 8.70 7.29
N THR A 141 -8.22 9.50 6.64
CA THR A 141 -9.19 8.97 5.69
C THR A 141 -8.46 8.52 4.42
N PRO A 142 -8.70 7.29 3.93
CA PRO A 142 -8.14 6.84 2.67
C PRO A 142 -8.75 7.62 1.49
N PRO A 143 -8.01 7.79 0.38
CA PRO A 143 -8.56 8.38 -0.83
C PRO A 143 -9.60 7.43 -1.44
N THR A 144 -10.50 7.97 -2.27
CA THR A 144 -11.37 7.11 -3.07
C THR A 144 -10.57 6.50 -4.22
N PRO A 145 -10.51 5.17 -4.36
CA PRO A 145 -9.82 4.53 -5.49
C PRO A 145 -10.46 4.94 -6.82
N PRO A 146 -9.66 5.10 -7.90
CA PRO A 146 -10.17 5.41 -9.23
C PRO A 146 -11.29 4.46 -9.69
N VAL A 147 -12.13 4.91 -10.62
CA VAL A 147 -13.15 4.04 -11.24
C VAL A 147 -12.58 3.47 -12.54
N GLU A 148 -12.74 2.17 -12.79
CA GLU A 148 -12.41 1.58 -14.10
C GLU A 148 -13.26 2.22 -15.20
N ARG A 149 -12.65 2.59 -16.33
CA ARG A 149 -13.36 3.31 -17.40
C ARG A 149 -14.27 2.43 -18.27
N SER A 150 -14.15 1.09 -18.25
CA SER A 150 -15.11 0.20 -18.93
C SER A 150 -14.90 -1.29 -18.63
N GLN A 151 -15.95 -1.99 -18.19
CA GLN A 151 -16.62 -3.12 -18.86
C GLN A 151 -17.49 -3.88 -17.84
N SER A 152 -18.78 -3.96 -18.16
CA SER A 152 -19.84 -4.72 -17.45
C SER A 152 -20.16 -4.27 -16.01
N PRO A 153 -21.41 -4.39 -15.55
CA PRO A 153 -21.81 -4.04 -14.20
C PRO A 153 -21.38 -5.14 -13.22
N SER A 154 -20.09 -5.48 -13.14
CA SER A 154 -19.61 -6.26 -11.99
C SER A 154 -19.78 -5.38 -10.76
N THR A 155 -20.47 -5.90 -9.74
CA THR A 155 -20.69 -5.14 -8.51
C THR A 155 -19.34 -4.96 -7.83
N VAL A 156 -18.88 -3.72 -7.70
CA VAL A 156 -17.64 -3.40 -6.97
C VAL A 156 -17.97 -2.86 -5.59
N VAL A 157 -17.16 -3.24 -4.61
CA VAL A 157 -17.17 -2.66 -3.27
C VAL A 157 -15.83 -2.02 -2.96
N VAL A 158 -15.84 -1.00 -2.09
CA VAL A 158 -14.61 -0.42 -1.56
C VAL A 158 -14.37 -1.00 -0.18
N VAL A 159 -13.17 -1.54 0.02
CA VAL A 159 -12.67 -2.07 1.28
C VAL A 159 -11.58 -1.11 1.77
N THR A 160 -11.71 -0.63 2.99
CA THR A 160 -10.76 0.29 3.61
C THR A 160 -9.90 -0.41 4.66
N ALA A 161 -8.65 0.01 4.76
CA ALA A 161 -7.72 -0.49 5.75
C ALA A 161 -6.77 0.62 6.20
N ARG A 162 -6.07 0.42 7.31
CA ARG A 162 -5.20 1.42 7.91
C ARG A 162 -4.00 0.77 8.60
N GLY A 163 -2.98 1.57 8.86
CA GLY A 163 -1.81 1.15 9.61
C GLY A 163 -0.99 2.34 10.06
N ASN A 164 -0.47 2.28 11.29
CA ASN A 164 0.28 3.36 11.89
C ASN A 164 1.68 2.88 12.30
N HIS A 165 2.66 3.77 12.22
CA HIS A 165 4.03 3.52 12.64
C HIS A 165 4.62 4.78 13.28
N LEU A 166 5.07 4.68 14.53
CA LEU A 166 5.85 5.76 15.15
C LEU A 166 7.32 5.55 14.79
N CYS A 167 7.85 6.42 13.92
CA CYS A 167 9.28 6.43 13.62
C CYS A 167 9.95 7.53 14.45
N ILE A 168 10.57 7.14 15.56
CA ILE A 168 11.28 8.04 16.48
C ILE A 168 10.35 9.12 17.07
N LYS A 169 10.18 10.24 16.37
CA LYS A 169 9.32 11.38 16.77
C LYS A 169 8.26 11.73 15.74
N ASP A 170 8.22 11.02 14.62
CA ASP A 170 7.32 11.28 13.51
C ASP A 170 6.27 10.16 13.44
N MET A 171 5.00 10.53 13.53
CA MET A 171 3.88 9.60 13.37
C MET A 171 3.56 9.43 11.89
N TYR A 172 3.74 8.21 11.39
CA TYR A 172 3.34 7.79 10.06
C TYR A 172 1.97 7.15 10.15
N ARG A 173 0.95 7.79 9.57
CA ARG A 173 -0.39 7.25 9.42
C ARG A 173 -0.63 6.87 7.98
N THR A 174 -0.98 5.61 7.76
CA THR A 174 -1.30 5.08 6.43
C THR A 174 -2.75 4.64 6.38
N ALA A 175 -3.42 4.99 5.30
CA ALA A 175 -4.74 4.48 4.97
C ALA A 175 -4.76 3.96 3.54
N TYR A 176 -5.50 2.88 3.35
CA TYR A 176 -5.68 2.18 2.10
C TYR A 176 -7.15 2.11 1.74
N ALA A 177 -7.45 2.15 0.45
CA ALA A 177 -8.73 1.75 -0.07
C ALA A 177 -8.52 0.86 -1.30
N PHE A 178 -9.19 -0.27 -1.33
CA PHE A 178 -9.18 -1.22 -2.43
C PHE A 178 -10.57 -1.28 -3.03
N ARG A 179 -10.68 -0.99 -4.32
CA ARG A 179 -11.90 -1.28 -5.08
C ARG A 179 -11.79 -2.72 -5.55
N VAL A 180 -12.70 -3.56 -5.09
CA VAL A 180 -12.69 -4.99 -5.39
C VAL A 180 -13.98 -5.42 -6.08
N ARG A 181 -13.89 -6.39 -6.99
CA ARG A 181 -15.06 -7.11 -7.52
C ARG A 181 -15.69 -7.92 -6.38
N ALA A 182 -16.98 -7.70 -6.10
CA ALA A 182 -17.64 -8.27 -4.93
C ALA A 182 -17.71 -9.80 -4.97
N GLU A 183 -17.83 -10.35 -6.17
CA GLU A 183 -17.92 -11.78 -6.42
C GLU A 183 -16.58 -12.52 -6.26
N SER A 184 -15.47 -11.90 -6.65
CA SER A 184 -14.16 -12.56 -6.69
C SER A 184 -13.18 -12.06 -5.64
N GLY A 185 -13.38 -10.86 -5.08
CA GLY A 185 -12.41 -10.18 -4.22
C GLY A 185 -11.20 -9.62 -4.97
N GLU A 186 -11.22 -9.62 -6.30
CA GLU A 186 -10.14 -9.09 -7.13
C GLU A 186 -10.06 -7.56 -7.06
N VAL A 187 -8.86 -7.04 -6.81
CA VAL A 187 -8.57 -5.60 -6.84
C VAL A 187 -8.55 -5.11 -8.29
N VAL A 188 -9.38 -4.12 -8.60
CA VAL A 188 -9.43 -3.46 -9.92
C VAL A 188 -8.74 -2.09 -9.92
N SER A 189 -8.69 -1.46 -8.75
CA SER A 189 -7.97 -0.22 -8.50
C SER A 189 -7.80 -0.06 -7.00
N TRP A 190 -6.81 0.71 -6.59
CA TRP A 190 -6.60 0.98 -5.17
C TRP A 190 -5.99 2.36 -4.98
N ALA A 191 -5.97 2.79 -3.73
CA ALA A 191 -5.39 4.06 -3.33
C ALA A 191 -4.75 3.93 -1.95
N SER A 192 -3.74 4.74 -1.71
CA SER A 192 -3.15 4.89 -0.39
C SER A 192 -2.98 6.37 -0.05
N ARG A 193 -3.03 6.69 1.24
CA ARG A 193 -2.65 7.99 1.78
C ARG A 193 -1.68 7.78 2.92
N HIS A 194 -0.57 8.50 2.89
CA HIS A 194 0.40 8.55 3.97
C HIS A 194 0.47 9.97 4.50
N VAL A 195 0.18 10.13 5.79
CA VAL A 195 0.35 11.40 6.49
C VAL A 195 1.44 11.22 7.53
N VAL A 196 2.46 12.06 7.47
CA VAL A 196 3.55 12.11 8.43
C VAL A 196 3.46 13.40 9.21
N LYS A 197 3.28 13.30 10.52
CA LYS A 197 3.26 14.46 11.43
C LYS A 197 4.33 14.28 12.50
N GLY A 198 5.19 15.28 12.65
CA GLY A 198 6.21 15.33 13.69
C GLY A 198 6.85 16.71 13.78
N PRO A 199 7.82 16.92 14.69
CA PRO A 199 8.39 18.25 14.97
C PRO A 199 9.04 18.93 13.77
N LYS A 200 9.45 18.17 12.76
CA LYS A 200 10.15 18.66 11.55
C LYS A 200 9.55 18.14 10.24
N LYS A 201 8.47 17.36 10.31
CA LYS A 201 7.85 16.74 9.14
C LYS A 201 6.36 16.97 9.20
N ASP A 202 5.86 17.52 8.12
CA ASP A 202 4.43 17.61 7.85
C ASP A 202 4.25 17.28 6.37
N GLN A 203 3.92 16.02 6.09
CA GLN A 203 3.80 15.53 4.72
C GLN A 203 2.49 14.77 4.55
N ASP A 204 1.80 15.01 3.45
CA ASP A 204 0.59 14.30 3.02
C ASP A 204 0.79 13.83 1.58
N ILE A 205 0.83 12.50 1.44
CA ILE A 205 1.10 11.81 0.19
C ILE A 205 -0.14 11.01 -0.16
N VAL A 206 -0.78 11.35 -1.27
CA VAL A 206 -1.90 10.58 -1.82
C VAL A 206 -1.42 9.83 -3.05
N ASN A 207 -1.72 8.55 -3.13
CA ASN A 207 -1.42 7.70 -4.27
C ASN A 207 -2.69 7.06 -4.81
N LEU A 208 -2.85 7.08 -6.13
CA LEU A 208 -3.97 6.48 -6.84
C LEU A 208 -3.40 5.50 -7.88
N TYR A 209 -3.91 4.27 -7.87
CA TYR A 209 -3.43 3.18 -8.71
C TYR A 209 -4.55 2.63 -9.58
N THR A 210 -4.28 2.52 -10.89
CA THR A 210 -5.14 1.83 -11.87
C THR A 210 -4.34 0.76 -12.57
N ALA A 211 -4.98 -0.34 -12.97
CA ALA A 211 -4.33 -1.30 -13.87
C ALA A 211 -3.80 -0.56 -15.11
N ALA A 212 -2.55 -0.82 -15.49
CA ALA A 212 -2.02 -0.34 -16.75
C ALA A 212 -2.80 -0.98 -17.90
N ALA A 213 -3.03 -0.19 -18.96
CA ALA A 213 -3.70 -0.65 -20.17
C ALA A 213 -2.80 -1.52 -21.04
#